data_AF-A0ABD0NCT6-F1
#
_entry.id   AF-A0ABD0NCT6-F1
#
_cell.length_a   1.000
_cell.length_b   1.000
_cell.length_c   1.000
_cell.angle_alpha   90.00
_cell.angle_beta   90.00
_cell.angle_gamma   90.00
#
_symmetry.space_group_name_H-M   'P 1'
#
loop_
_entity.id
_entity.type
_entity.pdbx_description
1 polymer ?
#
loop_
_entity_poly.entity_id
_entity_poly.type
_entity_poly.pdbx_seq_one_letter_code
_entity_poly.pdbx_strand_id
1 'polypeptide(L)' 'VGQDPQYNNRAETFPDEYLRGNYSIKLNNLTHADAGKYTYFITPSDEHETVQLIIN' A
#
# COMPACT_ATOMS: atom_id res chain seq x y z
N VAL A 1 -4.04 0.64 -16.65
CA VAL A 1 -3.41 0.33 -15.35
C VAL A 1 -4.49 0.49 -14.29
N GLY A 2 -4.76 -0.54 -13.50
CA GLY A 2 -5.83 -0.56 -12.51
C GLY A 2 -5.35 -1.24 -11.24
N GLN A 3 -6.13 -1.12 -10.17
CA GLN A 3 -5.83 -1.83 -8.93
C GLN A 3 -5.95 -3.34 -9.14
N ASP A 4 -5.18 -4.09 -8.37
CA ASP A 4 -5.36 -5.53 -8.26
C ASP A 4 -6.81 -5.84 -7.82
N PRO A 5 -7.49 -6.82 -8.43
CA PRO A 5 -8.86 -7.19 -8.07
C PRO A 5 -9.08 -7.43 -6.57
N GLN A 6 -8.08 -7.94 -5.83
CA GLN A 6 -8.16 -8.15 -4.39
C GLN A 6 -8.33 -6.86 -3.58
N TYR A 7 -7.72 -5.77 -4.06
CA TYR A 7 -7.66 -4.48 -3.39
C TYR A 7 -8.49 -3.40 -4.09
N ASN A 8 -9.20 -3.76 -5.15
CA ASN A 8 -9.98 -2.83 -5.96
C ASN A 8 -11.05 -2.11 -5.13
N ASN A 9 -11.06 -0.77 -5.18
CA ASN A 9 -11.91 0.10 -4.35
C ASN A 9 -11.69 -0.02 -2.84
N ARG A 10 -10.62 -0.70 -2.41
CA ARG A 10 -10.24 -0.86 -1.00
C ARG A 10 -8.94 -0.15 -0.71
N ALA A 11 -8.00 -0.12 -1.66
CA ALA A 11 -6.78 0.64 -1.56
C ALA A 11 -7.01 2.09 -1.98
N GLU A 12 -6.60 3.04 -1.15
CA GLU A 12 -6.56 4.47 -1.43
C GLU A 12 -5.12 4.96 -1.35
N THR A 13 -4.77 5.89 -2.24
CA THR A 13 -3.50 6.62 -2.20
C THR A 13 -3.78 8.11 -2.02
N PHE A 14 -2.72 8.89 -1.75
CA PHE A 14 -2.83 10.33 -1.48
C PHE A 14 -2.02 11.15 -2.50
N PRO A 15 -2.43 11.22 -3.80
CA PRO A 15 -1.65 11.90 -4.84
C PRO A 15 -1.31 13.36 -4.52
N ASP A 16 -2.23 14.08 -3.89
CA ASP A 16 -2.04 15.48 -3.49
C ASP A 16 -0.92 15.65 -2.44
N GLU A 17 -0.59 14.58 -1.72
CA GLU A 17 0.43 14.56 -0.67
C GLU A 17 1.78 14.00 -1.13
N TYR A 18 1.90 13.55 -2.39
CA TYR A 18 3.14 12.97 -2.91
C TYR A 18 4.28 13.99 -2.93
N LEU A 19 4.01 15.26 -3.24
CA LEU A 19 5.00 16.33 -3.20
C LEU A 19 5.47 16.66 -1.77
N ARG A 20 4.72 16.20 -0.76
CA ARG A 20 5.05 16.34 0.67
C ARG A 20 5.74 15.08 1.23
N GLY A 21 5.99 14.08 0.38
CA GLY A 21 6.64 12.83 0.73
C GLY A 21 5.73 11.76 1.35
N ASN A 22 4.40 11.94 1.29
CA ASN A 22 3.47 10.95 1.82
C ASN A 22 3.10 9.93 0.73
N TYR A 23 3.78 8.79 0.73
CA TYR A 23 3.49 7.66 -0.14
C TYR A 23 2.67 6.57 0.55
N SER A 24 1.98 6.92 1.64
CA SER A 24 1.17 5.96 2.40
C SER A 24 0.02 5.42 1.56
N ILE A 25 -0.40 4.21 1.91
CA ILE A 25 -1.59 3.56 1.36
C ILE A 25 -2.57 3.34 2.51
N LYS A 26 -3.84 3.61 2.26
CA LYS A 26 -4.93 3.25 3.18
C LYS A 26 -5.70 2.07 2.60
N LEU A 27 -5.83 1.00 3.39
CA LEU A 27 -6.59 -0.19 2.99
C LEU A 27 -7.88 -0.28 3.81
N ASN A 28 -9.02 -0.23 3.13
CA ASN A 28 -10.35 -0.28 3.73
C ASN A 28 -10.93 -1.70 3.77
N ASN A 29 -11.89 -1.91 4.67
CA ASN A 29 -12.60 -3.18 4.84
C ASN A 29 -11.63 -4.36 5.07
N LEU A 30 -10.68 -4.20 6.00
CA LEU A 30 -9.68 -5.22 6.29
C LEU A 30 -10.31 -6.55 6.69
N THR A 31 -9.73 -7.64 6.18
CA THR A 31 -10.03 -9.02 6.52
C THR A 31 -8.75 -9.72 6.94
N HIS A 32 -8.82 -10.83 7.66
CA HIS A 32 -7.61 -11.59 8.02
C HIS A 32 -6.83 -12.11 6.79
N ALA A 33 -7.46 -12.21 5.61
CA ALA A 33 -6.78 -12.57 4.38
C ALA A 33 -5.84 -11.47 3.85
N ASP A 34 -6.00 -10.22 4.33
CA ASP A 34 -5.12 -9.12 3.97
C ASP A 34 -3.89 -9.04 4.88
N ALA A 35 -3.83 -9.81 5.98
CA ALA A 35 -2.63 -9.88 6.81
C ALA A 35 -1.46 -10.48 6.02
N GLY A 36 -0.27 -9.92 6.16
CA GLY A 36 0.86 -10.35 5.35
C GLY A 36 1.96 -9.31 5.21
N LYS A 37 2.91 -9.65 4.35
CA LYS A 37 4.09 -8.87 4.04
C LYS A 37 3.76 -7.87 2.91
N TYR A 38 3.95 -6.58 3.17
CA TYR A 38 3.76 -5.51 2.18
C TYR A 38 5.11 -4.87 1.88
N THR A 39 5.48 -4.82 0.60
CA THR A 39 6.73 -4.21 0.15
C THR A 39 6.42 -2.95 -0.63
N TYR A 40 7.08 -1.85 -0.28
CA TYR A 40 7.10 -0.64 -1.09
C TYR A 40 8.41 -0.56 -1.87
N PHE A 41 8.33 -0.09 -3.12
CA PHE A 41 9.45 0.01 -4.04
C PHE A 41 9.60 1.45 -4.53
N ILE A 42 10.77 2.04 -4.32
CA ILE A 42 11.13 3.36 -4.84
C ILE A 42 11.97 3.17 -6.08
N THR A 43 11.42 3.56 -7.23
CA THR A 43 12.19 3.72 -8.46
C THR A 43 12.50 5.21 -8.65
N PRO A 44 13.74 5.61 -8.99
CA PRO A 44 14.82 4.78 -9.55
C PRO A 44 15.88 4.29 -8.54
N SER A 45 15.72 4.50 -7.23
CA SER A 45 16.75 4.14 -6.24
C SER A 45 16.91 2.63 -5.99
N ASP A 46 16.04 1.79 -6.58
CA ASP A 46 15.93 0.35 -6.32
C ASP A 46 15.75 0.00 -4.83
N GLU A 47 15.36 0.98 -4.04
CA GLU A 47 15.13 0.85 -2.62
C GLU A 47 13.79 0.16 -2.39
N HIS A 48 13.78 -0.82 -1.50
CA HIS A 48 12.56 -1.48 -1.10
C HIS A 48 12.56 -1.75 0.40
N GLU A 49 11.48 -1.34 1.03
CA GLU A 49 11.23 -1.64 2.42
C GLU A 49 10.01 -2.53 2.56
N THR A 50 10.02 -3.32 3.63
CA THR A 50 8.90 -4.19 3.93
C THR A 50 8.34 -3.91 5.30
N VAL A 51 7.01 -3.84 5.39
CA VAL A 51 6.24 -3.87 6.62
C VAL A 51 5.36 -5.13 6.70
N GLN A 52 5.14 -5.63 7.91
CA GLN A 52 4.21 -6.73 8.19
C GLN A 52 2.89 -6.16 8.70
N LEU A 53 1.78 -6.45 8.00
CA LEU A 53 0.44 -6.16 8.50
C LEU A 53 -0.03 -7.32 9.39
N ILE A 54 -0.33 -6.99 10.64
CA ILE A 54 -0.90 -7.92 11.64
C ILE A 54 -2.33 -7.47 11.92
N ILE A 55 -3.28 -8.39 11.82
CA ILE A 55 -4.70 -8.16 12.10
C ILE A 55 -5.08 -9.12 13.23
N ASN A 56 -5.45 -8.56 14.38
CA ASN A 56 -5.82 -9.30 15.59
C ASN A 56 -7.28 -9.72 15.60
#